data_AF-A0A7V8ZA67-F1
#
_entry.id   AF-A0A7V8ZA67-F1
#
_cell.length_a   1.000
_cell.length_b   1.000
_cell.length_c   1.000
_cell.angle_alpha   90.00
_cell.angle_beta   90.00
_cell.angle_gamma   90.00
#
_symmetry.space_group_name_H-M   'P 1'
#
loop_
_entity.id
_entity.type
_entity.pdbx_description
1 polymer ?
#
loop_
_entity_poly.entity_id
_entity_poly.type
_entity_poly.pdbx_seq_one_letter_code
_entity_poly.pdbx_strand_id
1 'polypeptide(L)'
;MNTFIPLIVAAVVLFVVVVAILRRILVNVGAQEIAIKERRYFGQKMPPGRVVATEGEVGIQADVLKPGLHLIKYPFERVVRKVPLIEIGADELGIVEAVDGEPMPPGRIFAPDRAENAHNNFQDPIAFIKRGGVKGIQLRTLPPGLWPIHPYLFRVSVAKATMVPQGKVGVITSADGAPLDAGRLLGKAFEGHRNFQDAEQFVASGGQKGTQVDILTPGT
;
A
#
# COMPACT_ATOMS: atom_id res chain seq x y z
N MET A 1 -24.59 -29.74 51.75
CA MET A 1 -24.85 -29.45 50.31
C MET A 1 -24.52 -28.00 49.90
N ASN A 2 -24.36 -27.06 50.85
CA ASN A 2 -24.13 -25.63 50.53
C ASN A 2 -22.67 -25.25 50.19
N THR A 3 -21.68 -26.11 50.46
CA THR A 3 -20.25 -25.81 50.24
C THR A 3 -19.80 -26.00 48.79
N PHE A 4 -20.51 -26.81 48.00
CA PHE A 4 -20.18 -27.07 46.60
C PHE A 4 -20.71 -26.01 45.64
N ILE A 5 -21.78 -25.30 46.02
CA ILE A 5 -22.38 -24.22 45.25
C ILE A 5 -21.37 -23.09 44.95
N PRO A 6 -20.62 -22.53 45.92
CA PRO A 6 -19.63 -21.49 45.61
C PRO A 6 -18.47 -22.00 44.74
N LEU A 7 -18.08 -23.27 44.87
CA LEU A 7 -17.03 -23.87 44.06
C LEU A 7 -17.45 -24.00 42.59
N ILE A 8 -18.70 -24.45 42.36
CA ILE A 8 -19.28 -24.57 41.02
C ILE A 8 -19.43 -23.17 40.39
N VAL A 9 -19.91 -22.18 41.15
CA VAL A 9 -20.02 -20.79 40.67
C VAL A 9 -18.64 -20.22 40.30
N ALA A 10 -17.62 -20.43 41.14
CA ALA A 10 -16.26 -19.99 40.85
C ALA A 10 -15.69 -20.67 39.59
N ALA A 11 -15.93 -21.97 39.41
CA ALA A 11 -15.50 -22.70 38.22
C ALA A 11 -16.19 -22.19 36.93
N VAL A 12 -17.49 -21.88 37.00
CA VAL A 12 -18.23 -21.29 35.88
C VAL A 12 -17.71 -19.89 35.54
N VAL A 13 -17.47 -19.05 36.55
CA VAL A 13 -16.89 -17.71 36.34
C VAL A 13 -15.51 -17.81 35.71
N LEU A 14 -14.65 -18.70 36.21
CA LEU A 14 -13.33 -18.95 35.64
C LEU A 14 -13.43 -19.42 34.18
N PHE A 15 -14.34 -20.36 33.89
CA PHE A 15 -14.56 -20.83 32.52
C PHE A 15 -14.99 -19.71 31.58
N VAL A 16 -15.94 -18.85 32.01
CA VAL A 16 -16.38 -17.69 31.22
C VAL A 16 -15.23 -16.71 30.99
N VAL A 17 -14.42 -16.44 32.00
CA VAL A 17 -13.23 -15.56 31.89
C VAL A 17 -12.21 -16.16 30.91
N VAL A 18 -11.92 -17.46 31.01
CA VAL A 18 -10.99 -18.15 30.10
C VAL A 18 -11.50 -18.11 28.67
N VAL A 19 -12.78 -18.40 28.44
CA VAL A 19 -13.41 -18.32 27.10
C VAL A 19 -13.36 -16.88 26.57
N ALA A 20 -13.60 -15.88 27.43
CA ALA A 20 -13.52 -14.48 27.03
C ALA A 20 -12.10 -14.06 26.63
N ILE A 21 -11.07 -14.55 27.33
CA ILE A 21 -9.67 -14.31 26.99
C ILE A 21 -9.29 -15.05 25.69
N LEU A 22 -9.65 -16.32 25.55
CA LEU A 22 -9.37 -17.11 24.34
C LEU A 22 -10.00 -16.47 23.09
N ARG A 23 -11.23 -15.96 23.19
CA ARG A 23 -11.88 -15.22 22.10
C ARG A 23 -11.17 -13.91 21.72
N ARG A 24 -10.38 -13.31 22.63
CA ARG A 24 -9.57 -12.12 22.33
C ARG A 24 -8.21 -12.46 21.73
N ILE A 25 -7.68 -13.65 22.03
CA ILE A 25 -6.38 -14.12 21.54
C ILE A 25 -6.51 -14.72 20.13
N LEU A 26 -7.54 -15.54 19.88
CA LEU A 26 -7.77 -16.19 18.60
C LEU A 26 -8.58 -15.26 17.69
N VAL A 27 -7.91 -14.71 16.68
CA VAL A 27 -8.57 -13.90 15.66
C VAL A 27 -8.50 -14.63 14.33
N ASN A 28 -9.67 -14.95 13.78
CA ASN A 28 -9.78 -15.49 12.43
C ASN A 28 -9.95 -14.33 11.45
N VAL A 29 -9.07 -14.22 10.46
CA VAL A 29 -9.13 -13.25 9.37
C VAL A 29 -9.72 -13.95 8.15
N GLY A 30 -10.82 -13.40 7.61
CA GLY A 30 -11.51 -13.96 6.46
C GLY A 30 -10.66 -13.97 5.18
N ALA A 31 -11.09 -14.76 4.20
CA ALA A 31 -10.34 -15.01 2.96
C ALA A 31 -10.05 -13.76 2.11
N GLN A 32 -10.94 -12.77 2.14
CA GLN A 32 -10.88 -11.54 1.33
C GLN A 32 -10.66 -10.28 2.18
N GLU A 33 -10.06 -10.43 3.35
CA GLU A 33 -9.74 -9.30 4.24
C GLU A 33 -8.33 -9.44 4.81
N ILE A 34 -7.75 -8.29 5.17
CA ILE A 34 -6.55 -8.20 5.99
C ILE A 34 -6.90 -7.55 7.32
N ALA A 35 -6.23 -7.99 8.39
CA ALA A 35 -6.41 -7.42 9.72
C ALA A 35 -5.23 -6.54 10.10
N ILE A 36 -5.53 -5.30 10.50
CA ILE A 36 -4.54 -4.30 10.91
C ILE A 36 -4.37 -4.40 12.43
N LYS A 37 -3.11 -4.52 12.85
CA LYS A 37 -2.74 -4.63 14.27
C LYS A 37 -2.35 -3.27 14.83
N GLU A 38 -2.56 -3.12 16.13
CA GLU A 38 -2.03 -2.02 16.93
C GLU A 38 -1.33 -2.60 18.14
N ARG A 39 -0.16 -2.02 18.48
CA ARG A 39 0.53 -2.27 19.74
C ARG A 39 0.39 -1.06 20.64
N ARG A 40 -0.10 -1.24 21.87
CA ARG A 40 -0.51 -0.12 22.74
C ARG A 40 0.46 0.25 23.85
N TYR A 41 1.11 -0.74 24.47
CA TYR A 41 1.77 -0.53 25.76
C TYR A 41 3.28 -0.76 25.74
N PHE A 42 3.79 -1.56 24.80
CA PHE A 42 5.17 -2.04 24.83
C PHE A 42 5.90 -1.60 23.56
N GLY A 43 7.08 -1.01 23.69
CA GLY A 43 7.89 -0.62 22.54
C GLY A 43 8.42 0.81 22.59
N GLN A 44 9.16 1.18 21.55
CA GLN A 44 9.65 2.54 21.34
C GLN A 44 8.52 3.46 20.87
N LYS A 45 8.62 4.76 21.16
CA LYS A 45 7.68 5.75 20.60
C LYS A 45 7.98 5.94 19.11
N MET A 46 6.93 6.01 18.31
CA MET A 46 7.06 6.29 16.88
C MET A 46 7.68 7.68 16.65
N PRO A 47 8.63 7.82 15.69
CA PRO A 47 9.15 9.12 15.29
C PRO A 47 8.05 10.10 14.85
N PRO A 48 8.20 11.42 15.10
CA PRO A 48 7.20 12.39 14.67
C PRO A 48 7.10 12.42 13.14
N GLY A 49 5.87 12.55 12.64
CA GLY A 49 5.57 12.61 11.19
C GLY A 49 5.31 11.26 10.52
N ARG A 50 5.56 10.15 11.22
CA ARG A 50 5.22 8.80 10.78
C ARG A 50 3.78 8.45 11.21
N VAL A 51 3.08 7.67 10.39
CA VAL A 51 1.67 7.27 10.58
C VAL A 51 1.58 5.78 10.95
N VAL A 52 2.53 4.96 10.51
CA VAL A 52 2.58 3.53 10.80
C VAL A 52 3.82 3.13 11.58
N ALA A 53 3.64 2.31 12.59
CA ALA A 53 4.68 1.76 13.44
C ALA A 53 5.43 0.65 12.71
N THR A 54 6.74 0.75 12.72
CA THR A 54 7.67 -0.30 12.30
C THR A 54 8.17 -1.10 13.51
N GLU A 55 8.95 -2.14 13.27
CA GLU A 55 9.41 -3.14 14.25
C GLU A 55 9.66 -2.60 15.67
N GLY A 56 8.83 -3.01 16.62
CA GLY A 56 9.05 -2.65 18.02
C GLY A 56 8.47 -1.30 18.45
N GLU A 57 7.89 -0.53 17.54
CA GLU A 57 7.26 0.76 17.84
C GLU A 57 5.80 0.58 18.33
N VAL A 58 5.38 1.49 19.20
CA VAL A 58 3.99 1.60 19.67
C VAL A 58 3.15 2.34 18.63
N GLY A 59 1.95 1.83 18.33
CA GLY A 59 1.01 2.40 17.36
C GLY A 59 0.42 1.37 16.39
N ILE A 60 -0.22 1.88 15.34
CA ILE A 60 -0.76 1.10 14.22
C ILE A 60 0.40 0.42 13.51
N GLN A 61 0.48 -0.90 13.54
CA GLN A 61 1.60 -1.64 12.97
C GLN A 61 1.50 -1.66 11.44
N ALA A 62 2.64 -1.45 10.78
CA ALA A 62 2.75 -1.58 9.33
C ALA A 62 2.52 -3.04 8.85
N ASP A 63 2.80 -4.03 9.70
CA ASP A 63 2.52 -5.44 9.42
C ASP A 63 1.02 -5.75 9.46
N VAL A 64 0.51 -6.36 8.39
CA VAL A 64 -0.89 -6.82 8.30
C VAL A 64 -0.98 -8.33 8.47
N LEU A 65 -2.05 -8.77 9.13
CA LEU A 65 -2.38 -10.18 9.21
C LEU A 65 -3.10 -10.59 7.93
N LYS A 66 -2.49 -11.55 7.23
CA LYS A 66 -3.07 -12.21 6.05
C LYS A 66 -4.28 -13.08 6.46
N PRO A 67 -5.13 -13.48 5.51
CA PRO A 67 -6.20 -14.44 5.76
C PRO A 67 -5.73 -15.69 6.51
N GLY A 68 -6.51 -16.13 7.50
CA GLY A 68 -6.19 -17.28 8.34
C GLY A 68 -6.37 -17.03 9.83
N LEU A 69 -6.13 -18.09 10.62
CA LEU A 69 -6.20 -18.05 12.07
C LEU A 69 -4.88 -17.50 12.64
N HIS A 70 -4.96 -16.39 13.37
CA HIS A 70 -3.82 -15.76 14.01
C HIS A 70 -3.98 -15.71 15.53
N LEU A 71 -2.86 -15.91 16.22
CA LEU A 71 -2.75 -15.83 17.68
C LEU A 71 -2.22 -14.45 18.05
N ILE A 72 -3.07 -13.60 18.60
CA ILE A 72 -2.72 -12.24 19.01
C ILE A 72 -2.23 -12.25 20.45
N LYS A 73 -1.10 -11.58 20.71
CA LYS A 73 -0.52 -11.42 22.04
C LYS A 73 -1.30 -10.39 22.87
N TYR A 74 -2.56 -10.69 23.19
CA TYR A 74 -3.37 -9.90 24.11
C TYR A 74 -2.73 -9.91 25.52
N PRO A 75 -2.66 -8.78 26.26
CA PRO A 75 -3.28 -7.47 25.99
C PRO A 75 -2.37 -6.46 25.26
N PHE A 76 -1.19 -6.87 24.80
CA PHE A 76 -0.19 -5.95 24.22
C PHE A 76 -0.51 -5.55 22.77
N GLU A 77 -1.03 -6.50 22.00
CA GLU A 77 -1.46 -6.32 20.61
C GLU A 77 -2.97 -6.51 20.48
N ARG A 78 -3.59 -5.73 19.60
CA ARG A 78 -5.01 -5.83 19.28
C ARG A 78 -5.24 -5.61 17.79
N VAL A 79 -6.19 -6.36 17.22
CA VAL A 79 -6.70 -6.06 15.87
C VAL A 79 -7.64 -4.85 15.95
N VAL A 80 -7.28 -3.78 15.27
CA VAL A 80 -8.05 -2.53 15.24
C VAL A 80 -9.21 -2.65 14.29
N ARG A 81 -8.93 -3.11 13.06
CA ARG A 81 -9.89 -3.20 11.99
C ARG A 81 -9.48 -4.28 11.00
N LYS A 82 -10.48 -4.92 10.43
CA LYS A 82 -10.35 -5.77 9.25
C LYS A 82 -10.82 -4.98 8.03
N VAL A 83 -10.05 -4.99 6.97
CA VAL A 83 -10.36 -4.26 5.74
C VAL A 83 -10.36 -5.23 4.56
N PRO A 84 -11.28 -5.07 3.60
CA PRO A 84 -11.32 -5.93 2.42
C PRO A 84 -10.08 -5.71 1.56
N LEU A 85 -9.75 -6.71 0.74
CA LEU A 85 -8.76 -6.58 -0.33
C LEU A 85 -9.26 -5.57 -1.37
N ILE A 86 -8.32 -4.89 -2.03
CA ILE A 86 -8.62 -3.95 -3.10
C ILE A 86 -8.67 -4.72 -4.41
N GLU A 87 -9.84 -4.74 -5.04
CA GLU A 87 -10.05 -5.33 -6.35
C GLU A 87 -9.84 -4.28 -7.44
N ILE A 88 -9.04 -4.62 -8.44
CA ILE A 88 -8.80 -3.81 -9.63
C ILE A 88 -9.27 -4.62 -10.83
N GLY A 89 -10.24 -4.09 -11.57
CA GLY A 89 -10.80 -4.72 -12.76
C GLY A 89 -9.79 -4.85 -13.91
N ALA A 90 -10.13 -5.68 -14.90
CA ALA A 90 -9.26 -5.96 -16.04
C ALA A 90 -8.99 -4.73 -16.93
N ASP A 91 -9.92 -3.78 -16.98
CA ASP A 91 -9.81 -2.50 -17.71
C ASP A 91 -9.48 -1.33 -16.77
N GLU A 92 -8.93 -1.62 -15.59
CA GLU A 92 -8.63 -0.63 -14.56
C GLU A 92 -7.16 -0.71 -14.10
N LEU A 93 -6.69 0.39 -13.53
CA LEU A 93 -5.38 0.53 -12.92
C LEU A 93 -5.54 1.13 -11.52
N GLY A 94 -4.79 0.58 -10.56
CA GLY A 94 -4.72 1.14 -9.20
C GLY A 94 -3.63 2.19 -9.12
N ILE A 95 -4.02 3.43 -8.87
CA ILE A 95 -3.12 4.53 -8.56
C ILE A 95 -2.85 4.50 -7.06
N VAL A 96 -1.58 4.47 -6.66
CA VAL A 96 -1.17 4.38 -5.25
C VAL A 96 -0.62 5.73 -4.78
N GLU A 97 -1.11 6.20 -3.64
CA GLU A 97 -0.56 7.35 -2.92
C GLU A 97 -0.03 6.87 -1.56
N ALA A 98 1.27 7.05 -1.33
CA ALA A 98 1.89 6.78 -0.03
C ALA A 98 1.68 7.97 0.91
N VAL A 99 1.04 7.73 2.05
CA VAL A 99 0.78 8.75 3.08
C VAL A 99 2.04 9.05 3.89
N ASP A 100 2.95 8.07 3.99
CA ASP A 100 4.12 8.10 4.86
C ASP A 100 5.34 7.54 4.11
N GLY A 101 6.53 7.93 4.55
CA GLY A 101 7.80 7.71 3.87
C GLY A 101 8.70 8.94 3.87
N GLU A 102 9.80 8.86 3.13
CA GLU A 102 10.71 9.97 2.92
C GLU A 102 10.03 11.14 2.19
N PRO A 103 10.47 12.39 2.42
CA PRO A 103 9.92 13.54 1.72
C PRO A 103 10.15 13.45 0.21
N MET A 104 9.18 13.95 -0.55
CA MET A 104 9.26 14.03 -2.01
C MET A 104 10.48 14.86 -2.44
N PRO A 105 11.29 14.37 -3.39
CA PRO A 105 12.39 15.15 -3.95
C PRO A 105 11.91 16.48 -4.53
N PRO A 106 12.66 17.58 -4.33
CA PRO A 106 12.27 18.88 -4.85
C PRO A 106 12.17 18.85 -6.39
N GLY A 107 11.12 19.48 -6.92
CA GLY A 107 10.89 19.61 -8.36
C GLY A 107 10.23 18.41 -9.04
N ARG A 108 9.87 17.36 -8.29
CA ARG A 108 9.03 16.25 -8.77
C ARG A 108 7.60 16.36 -8.25
N ILE A 109 6.66 15.74 -8.96
CA ILE A 109 5.24 15.71 -8.60
C ILE A 109 4.82 14.29 -8.22
N PHE A 110 5.45 13.28 -8.84
CA PHE A 110 5.27 11.89 -8.47
C PHE A 110 6.45 11.37 -7.66
N ALA A 111 6.14 10.54 -6.67
CA ALA A 111 7.09 9.85 -5.84
C ALA A 111 7.75 8.71 -6.64
N PRO A 112 9.09 8.69 -6.72
CA PRO A 112 9.81 7.57 -7.32
C PRO A 112 9.73 6.35 -6.39
N ASP A 113 9.59 5.18 -6.99
CA ASP A 113 9.55 3.93 -6.23
C ASP A 113 10.97 3.39 -5.98
N ARG A 114 11.64 3.99 -5.00
CA ARG A 114 12.99 3.56 -4.57
C ARG A 114 13.02 2.17 -3.95
N ALA A 115 11.88 1.68 -3.46
CA ALA A 115 11.80 0.37 -2.84
C ALA A 115 11.68 -0.74 -3.89
N GLU A 116 11.35 -0.39 -5.13
CA GLU A 116 11.26 -1.28 -6.30
C GLU A 116 10.52 -2.60 -5.96
N ASN A 117 11.01 -3.75 -6.41
CA ASN A 117 10.31 -5.01 -6.19
C ASN A 117 10.32 -5.49 -4.72
N ALA A 118 10.96 -4.78 -3.79
CA ALA A 118 11.06 -5.21 -2.40
C ALA A 118 9.72 -5.22 -1.66
N HIS A 119 8.87 -4.23 -1.94
CA HIS A 119 7.59 -4.07 -1.26
C HIS A 119 6.45 -4.84 -1.95
N ASN A 120 6.78 -5.66 -2.95
CA ASN A 120 5.86 -6.55 -3.65
C ASN A 120 4.54 -5.86 -4.07
N ASN A 121 4.63 -4.79 -4.86
CA ASN A 121 3.48 -3.97 -5.25
C ASN A 121 2.69 -3.42 -4.05
N PHE A 122 3.42 -2.83 -3.10
CA PHE A 122 2.90 -2.15 -1.90
C PHE A 122 2.18 -3.07 -0.90
N GLN A 123 2.33 -4.39 -1.06
CA GLN A 123 1.81 -5.39 -0.14
C GLN A 123 2.69 -5.58 1.10
N ASP A 124 3.96 -5.16 1.05
CA ASP A 124 4.86 -5.13 2.20
C ASP A 124 5.20 -3.68 2.61
N PRO A 125 4.38 -3.09 3.50
CA PRO A 125 4.61 -1.79 4.12
C PRO A 125 5.98 -1.61 4.78
N ILE A 126 6.51 -2.67 5.41
CA ILE A 126 7.76 -2.60 6.16
C ILE A 126 8.92 -2.46 5.18
N ALA A 127 8.93 -3.28 4.14
CA ALA A 127 9.93 -3.20 3.08
C ALA A 127 9.92 -1.83 2.39
N PHE A 128 8.74 -1.27 2.14
CA PHE A 128 8.60 0.07 1.54
C PHE A 128 9.26 1.15 2.41
N ILE A 129 8.92 1.22 3.70
CA ILE A 129 9.48 2.22 4.62
C ILE A 129 10.99 1.99 4.83
N LYS A 130 11.42 0.74 5.03
CA LYS A 130 12.84 0.43 5.29
C LYS A 130 13.75 0.72 4.11
N ARG A 131 13.26 0.66 2.88
CA ARG A 131 14.03 0.97 1.67
C ARG A 131 13.93 2.44 1.23
N GLY A 132 13.45 3.33 2.10
CA GLY A 132 13.37 4.76 1.80
C GLY A 132 12.26 5.08 0.80
N GLY A 133 11.14 4.36 0.87
CA GLY A 133 9.93 4.68 0.11
C GLY A 133 9.51 6.13 0.33
N VAL A 134 9.08 6.78 -0.75
CA VAL A 134 8.84 8.23 -0.78
C VAL A 134 7.35 8.51 -0.65
N LYS A 135 6.95 9.47 0.19
CA LYS A 135 5.54 9.86 0.35
C LYS A 135 5.02 10.63 -0.88
N GLY A 136 3.74 10.45 -1.20
CA GLY A 136 3.05 11.07 -2.33
C GLY A 136 2.51 10.06 -3.34
N ILE A 137 1.98 10.56 -4.47
CA ILE A 137 1.45 9.73 -5.57
C ILE A 137 2.62 8.99 -6.23
N GLN A 138 2.57 7.66 -6.25
CA GLN A 138 3.65 6.82 -6.78
C GLN A 138 3.61 6.76 -8.31
N LEU A 139 4.78 6.65 -8.94
CA LEU A 139 4.88 6.38 -10.38
C LEU A 139 4.40 4.95 -10.73
N ARG A 140 4.62 3.99 -9.82
CA ARG A 140 4.18 2.62 -10.00
C ARG A 140 2.68 2.48 -9.74
N THR A 141 1.99 1.85 -10.67
CA THR A 141 0.58 1.50 -10.58
C THR A 141 0.39 0.03 -10.22
N LEU A 142 -0.79 -0.31 -9.70
CA LEU A 142 -1.21 -1.70 -9.46
C LEU A 142 -1.93 -2.24 -10.70
N PRO A 143 -1.50 -3.37 -11.26
CA PRO A 143 -2.20 -4.02 -12.35
C PRO A 143 -3.51 -4.68 -11.88
N PRO A 144 -4.38 -5.11 -12.80
CA PRO A 144 -5.60 -5.85 -12.47
C PRO A 144 -5.35 -7.03 -11.53
N GLY A 145 -6.20 -7.18 -10.52
CA GLY A 145 -6.05 -8.22 -9.50
C GLY A 145 -6.62 -7.84 -8.14
N LEU A 146 -6.42 -8.73 -7.17
CA LEU A 146 -6.82 -8.55 -5.76
C LEU A 146 -5.59 -8.28 -4.90
N TRP A 147 -5.56 -7.12 -4.23
CA TRP A 147 -4.38 -6.63 -3.54
C TRP A 147 -4.61 -6.39 -2.03
N PRO A 148 -3.81 -7.00 -1.14
CA PRO A 148 -3.79 -6.71 0.29
C PRO A 148 -2.95 -5.46 0.58
N ILE A 149 -3.57 -4.28 0.52
CA ILE A 149 -2.89 -3.00 0.70
C ILE A 149 -3.21 -2.39 2.07
N HIS A 150 -2.18 -1.92 2.79
CA HIS A 150 -2.33 -1.29 4.10
C HIS A 150 -2.94 0.12 4.01
N PRO A 151 -4.19 0.35 4.43
CA PRO A 151 -4.94 1.58 4.10
C PRO A 151 -4.48 2.83 4.86
N TYR A 152 -3.74 2.69 5.97
CA TYR A 152 -3.15 3.84 6.66
C TYR A 152 -1.80 4.26 6.08
N LEU A 153 -1.13 3.38 5.33
CA LEU A 153 0.15 3.71 4.70
C LEU A 153 -0.06 4.10 3.24
N PHE A 154 -0.94 3.40 2.54
CA PHE A 154 -1.23 3.60 1.13
C PHE A 154 -2.71 3.88 0.92
N ARG A 155 -3.01 4.89 0.12
CA ARG A 155 -4.33 5.12 -0.45
C ARG A 155 -4.30 4.61 -1.88
N VAL A 156 -5.31 3.83 -2.26
CA VAL A 156 -5.44 3.34 -3.63
C VAL A 156 -6.71 3.91 -4.23
N SER A 157 -6.58 4.54 -5.39
CA SER A 157 -7.69 4.95 -6.23
C SER A 157 -7.69 4.13 -7.51
N VAL A 158 -8.85 3.61 -7.89
CA VAL A 158 -9.00 2.80 -9.10
C VAL A 158 -9.46 3.72 -10.23
N ALA A 159 -8.76 3.67 -11.36
CA ALA A 159 -9.05 4.46 -12.55
C ALA A 159 -9.11 3.56 -13.79
N LYS A 160 -9.93 3.92 -14.77
CA LYS A 160 -10.03 3.15 -16.02
C LYS A 160 -8.76 3.32 -16.86
N ALA A 161 -8.29 2.21 -17.42
CA ALA A 161 -7.24 2.21 -18.42
C ALA A 161 -7.74 2.90 -19.69
N THR A 162 -6.91 3.78 -20.26
CA THR A 162 -7.23 4.44 -21.53
C THR A 162 -6.70 3.59 -22.67
N MET A 163 -7.57 3.21 -23.61
CA MET A 163 -7.21 2.45 -24.81
C MET A 163 -7.31 3.36 -26.04
N VAL A 164 -6.28 3.35 -26.90
CA VAL A 164 -6.32 4.07 -28.17
C VAL A 164 -7.16 3.29 -29.19
N PRO A 165 -8.32 3.81 -29.65
CA PRO A 165 -9.18 3.11 -30.59
C PRO A 165 -8.54 2.93 -31.97
N GLN A 166 -9.03 1.97 -32.75
CA GLN A 166 -8.64 1.82 -34.14
C GLN A 166 -8.91 3.10 -34.95
N GLY A 167 -7.96 3.43 -35.85
CA GLY A 167 -8.01 4.63 -36.68
C GLY A 167 -7.68 5.93 -35.93
N LYS A 168 -7.27 5.88 -34.65
CA LYS A 168 -6.83 7.04 -33.86
C LYS A 168 -5.37 6.89 -33.44
N VAL A 169 -4.75 8.01 -33.09
CA VAL A 169 -3.42 8.06 -32.46
C VAL A 169 -3.54 8.71 -31.09
N GLY A 170 -2.81 8.18 -30.11
CA GLY A 170 -2.71 8.79 -28.79
C GLY A 170 -1.53 9.75 -28.73
N VAL A 171 -1.75 10.94 -28.17
CA VAL A 171 -0.69 11.91 -27.86
C VAL A 171 -0.50 11.92 -26.34
N ILE A 172 0.75 11.84 -25.89
CA ILE A 172 1.09 11.80 -24.47
C ILE A 172 1.61 13.16 -24.02
N THR A 173 1.14 13.59 -22.85
CA THR A 173 1.73 14.72 -22.12
C THR A 173 2.19 14.22 -20.76
N SER A 174 3.49 14.27 -20.51
CA SER A 174 4.04 13.91 -19.20
C SER A 174 4.02 15.11 -18.26
N ALA A 175 3.48 14.92 -17.05
CA ALA A 175 3.51 15.95 -16.02
C ALA A 175 4.83 15.98 -15.23
N ASP A 176 5.63 14.91 -15.31
CA ASP A 176 6.91 14.77 -14.58
C ASP A 176 8.01 14.22 -15.48
N GLY A 177 9.26 14.29 -15.04
CA GLY A 177 10.45 13.97 -15.82
C GLY A 177 11.43 15.14 -15.93
N ALA A 178 12.47 14.94 -16.73
CA ALA A 178 13.50 15.94 -16.97
C ALA A 178 12.92 17.19 -17.67
N PRO A 179 13.51 18.38 -17.46
CA PRO A 179 13.11 19.56 -18.24
C PRO A 179 13.36 19.36 -19.74
N LEU A 180 12.55 20.02 -20.56
CA LEU A 180 12.80 20.11 -22.00
C LEU A 180 14.13 20.81 -22.27
N ASP A 181 14.81 20.40 -23.34
CA ASP A 181 16.00 21.10 -23.81
C ASP A 181 15.65 22.53 -24.26
N ALA A 182 16.59 23.45 -24.08
CA ALA A 182 16.41 24.83 -24.50
C ALA A 182 16.03 24.91 -25.99
N GLY A 183 14.93 25.59 -26.28
CA GLY A 183 14.42 25.78 -27.66
C GLY A 183 13.53 24.65 -28.19
N ARG A 184 13.28 23.57 -27.44
CA ARG A 184 12.32 22.52 -27.81
C ARG A 184 10.94 22.76 -27.20
N LEU A 185 9.90 22.47 -27.98
CA LEU A 185 8.50 22.50 -27.54
C LEU A 185 7.96 21.12 -27.15
N LEU A 186 8.57 20.05 -27.67
CA LEU A 186 8.16 18.66 -27.45
C LEU A 186 9.31 17.85 -26.83
N GLY A 187 8.95 16.90 -25.96
CA GLY A 187 9.85 15.95 -25.33
C GLY A 187 10.48 15.01 -26.36
N LYS A 188 11.76 14.72 -26.18
CA LYS A 188 12.49 13.74 -27.01
C LYS A 188 11.84 12.35 -26.92
N ALA A 189 11.80 11.67 -28.05
CA ALA A 189 11.57 10.23 -28.07
C ALA A 189 12.69 9.53 -27.32
N PHE A 190 12.34 8.57 -26.47
CA PHE A 190 13.29 7.77 -25.71
C PHE A 190 13.04 6.29 -25.95
N GLU A 191 14.07 5.57 -26.36
CA GLU A 191 13.98 4.12 -26.46
C GLU A 191 14.05 3.48 -25.06
N GLY A 192 13.39 2.33 -24.89
CA GLY A 192 13.47 1.55 -23.67
C GLY A 192 12.31 1.71 -22.69
N HIS A 193 11.28 2.52 -22.98
CA HIS A 193 10.03 2.54 -22.22
C HIS A 193 8.93 1.70 -22.89
N ARG A 194 8.03 1.10 -22.11
CA ARG A 194 6.90 0.30 -22.61
C ARG A 194 5.71 1.15 -23.05
N ASN A 195 5.86 1.96 -24.12
CA ASN A 195 4.82 2.87 -24.62
C ASN A 195 4.14 3.70 -23.51
N PHE A 196 4.92 4.29 -22.61
CA PHE A 196 4.44 5.08 -21.47
C PHE A 196 3.57 4.32 -20.45
N GLN A 197 3.37 3.01 -20.59
CA GLN A 197 2.65 2.19 -19.60
C GLN A 197 3.47 2.00 -18.32
N ASP A 198 4.79 2.13 -18.41
CA ASP A 198 5.72 2.13 -17.28
C ASP A 198 6.30 3.53 -17.06
N ALA A 199 5.63 4.31 -16.21
CA ALA A 199 6.02 5.69 -15.91
C ALA A 199 7.35 5.77 -15.16
N GLU A 200 7.68 4.76 -14.35
CA GLU A 200 8.95 4.68 -13.63
C GLU A 200 10.10 4.50 -14.62
N GLN A 201 9.98 3.54 -15.53
CA GLN A 201 10.97 3.30 -16.57
C GLN A 201 11.14 4.51 -17.49
N PHE A 202 10.05 5.19 -17.86
CA PHE A 202 10.10 6.42 -18.65
C PHE A 202 10.94 7.51 -17.96
N VAL A 203 10.64 7.81 -16.69
CA VAL A 203 11.36 8.83 -15.93
C VAL A 203 12.81 8.42 -15.66
N ALA A 204 13.06 7.14 -15.36
CA ALA A 204 14.40 6.60 -15.12
C ALA A 204 15.30 6.66 -16.38
N SER A 205 14.70 6.52 -17.57
CA SER A 205 15.42 6.59 -18.85
C SER A 205 15.72 8.02 -19.31
N GLY A 206 15.35 9.05 -18.53
CA GLY A 206 15.56 10.45 -18.88
C GLY A 206 14.38 11.08 -19.64
N GLY A 207 13.21 10.46 -19.59
CA GLY A 207 11.97 11.01 -20.15
C GLY A 207 11.71 12.45 -19.70
N GLN A 208 11.25 13.28 -20.62
CA GLN A 208 11.08 14.72 -20.41
C GLN A 208 9.63 15.07 -20.10
N LYS A 209 9.40 16.10 -19.27
CA LYS A 209 8.06 16.65 -19.03
C LYS A 209 7.54 17.45 -20.23
N GLY A 210 6.23 17.50 -20.40
CA GLY A 210 5.55 18.17 -21.52
C GLY A 210 4.97 17.20 -22.55
N THR A 211 4.51 17.73 -23.68
CA THR A 211 3.97 16.93 -24.79
C THR A 211 5.09 16.14 -25.46
N GLN A 212 4.89 14.85 -25.69
CA GLN A 212 5.89 13.96 -26.28
C GLN A 212 5.83 13.97 -27.80
N VAL A 213 6.98 13.70 -28.46
CA VAL A 213 7.03 13.47 -29.91
C VAL A 213 6.44 12.11 -30.28
N ASP A 214 6.60 11.11 -29.42
CA ASP A 214 6.08 9.77 -29.65
C ASP A 214 4.56 9.73 -29.58
N ILE A 215 3.98 8.84 -30.37
CA ILE A 215 2.54 8.60 -30.44
C ILE A 215 2.23 7.17 -30.02
N LEU A 216 1.07 6.98 -29.39
CA LEU A 216 0.52 5.65 -29.16
C LEU A 216 -0.23 5.17 -30.40
N THR A 217 0.08 3.97 -30.84
CA THR A 217 -0.63 3.28 -31.92
C THR A 217 -1.92 2.63 -31.39
N PRO A 218 -2.92 2.38 -32.26
CA PRO A 218 -4.14 1.68 -31.87
C PRO A 218 -3.87 0.35 -31.14
N GLY A 219 -4.66 0.09 -30.09
CA GLY A 219 -4.53 -1.12 -29.27
C GLY A 219 -3.48 -1.04 -28.17
N THR A 220 -2.85 0.13 -27.99
CA THR A 220 -2.04 0.48 -26.81
C THR A 220 -2.90 1.10 -25.74
#